data_AF-A0A935BBB1-F1
#
_entry.id   AF-A0A935BBB1-F1
#
_cell.length_a   1.000
_cell.length_b   1.000
_cell.length_c   1.000
_cell.angle_alpha   90.00
_cell.angle_beta   90.00
_cell.angle_gamma   90.00
#
_symmetry.space_group_name_H-M   'P 1'
#
loop_
_entity.id
_entity.type
_entity.pdbx_description
1 polymer ?
#
loop_
_entity_poly.entity_id
_entity_poly.type
_entity_poly.pdbx_seq_one_letter_code
_entity_poly.pdbx_strand_id
1 'polypeptide(L)' 'MAVNEVETDQKHGIIDKIGGLGQAIIGEIETLAGVINADPLAQAEGEYNVEVGTIREEIEEDLEKQDEEEHPAGGSW' A
#
# COMPACT_ATOMS: atom_id res chain seq x y z
N MET A 1 -9.17 21.12 25.40
CA MET A 1 -9.40 19.75 24.89
C MET A 1 -8.48 19.59 23.70
N ALA A 2 -7.29 19.04 23.91
CA ALA A 2 -6.29 18.82 22.88
C ALA A 2 -5.67 17.46 23.16
N VAL A 3 -6.43 16.41 22.87
CA VAL A 3 -6.02 15.00 23.00
C VAL A 3 -6.98 14.22 22.10
N ASN A 4 -6.82 14.32 20.77
CA ASN A 4 -7.42 13.34 19.85
C ASN A 4 -6.96 13.40 18.38
N GLU A 5 -5.81 13.99 18.05
CA GLU A 5 -5.35 14.04 16.64
C GLU A 5 -4.29 12.97 16.30
N VAL A 6 -3.53 12.46 17.28
CA VAL A 6 -2.41 11.54 17.02
C VAL A 6 -2.83 10.08 16.81
N GLU A 7 -3.95 9.62 17.38
CA GLU A 7 -4.39 8.21 17.26
C GLU A 7 -5.07 7.88 15.91
N THR A 8 -5.47 8.89 15.14
CA THR A 8 -6.19 8.71 13.87
C THR A 8 -5.27 8.49 12.68
N ASP A 9 -4.09 9.14 12.64
CA ASP A 9 -3.16 9.04 11.51
C ASP A 9 -2.51 7.66 11.40
N GLN A 10 -2.07 7.06 12.52
CA GLN A 10 -1.41 5.74 12.48
C GLN A 10 -2.34 4.59 12.04
N LYS A 11 -3.65 4.72 12.28
CA LYS A 11 -4.62 3.70 11.82
C LYS A 11 -4.88 3.80 10.32
N HIS A 12 -4.69 4.97 9.71
CA HIS A 12 -4.89 5.17 8.29
C HIS A 12 -3.79 4.44 7.50
N GLY A 13 -2.52 4.66 7.84
CA GLY A 13 -1.39 4.03 7.15
C GLY A 13 -1.37 2.49 7.17
N ILE A 14 -1.78 1.85 8.27
CA ILE A 14 -1.83 0.37 8.33
C ILE A 14 -2.95 -0.20 7.44
N ILE A 15 -4.09 0.48 7.37
CA ILE A 15 -5.22 0.04 6.53
C ILE A 15 -4.87 0.22 5.05
N ASP A 16 -4.17 1.30 4.72
CA ASP A 16 -3.78 1.59 3.34
C ASP A 16 -2.70 0.61 2.84
N LYS A 17 -1.72 0.27 3.70
CA LYS A 17 -0.74 -0.83 3.46
C LYS A 17 -1.38 -2.17 3.17
N ILE A 18 -2.35 -2.55 4.00
CA ILE A 18 -3.10 -3.80 3.80
C ILE A 18 -3.89 -3.74 2.49
N GLY A 19 -4.39 -2.56 2.11
CA GLY A 19 -5.05 -2.32 0.83
C GLY A 19 -4.12 -2.52 -0.37
N GLY A 20 -2.93 -1.93 -0.35
CA GLY A 20 -1.92 -2.07 -1.41
C GLY A 20 -1.48 -3.52 -1.61
N LEU A 21 -1.10 -4.18 -0.51
CA LEU A 21 -0.72 -5.60 -0.51
C LEU A 21 -1.87 -6.50 -1.00
N GLY A 22 -3.10 -6.21 -0.57
CA GLY A 22 -4.28 -6.94 -1.01
C GLY A 22 -4.54 -6.83 -2.52
N GLN A 23 -4.37 -5.64 -3.09
CA GLN A 23 -4.48 -5.43 -4.53
C GLN A 23 -3.40 -6.20 -5.31
N ALA A 24 -2.16 -6.17 -4.84
CA ALA A 24 -1.08 -6.90 -5.49
C ALA A 24 -1.34 -8.41 -5.54
N ILE A 25 -1.78 -9.00 -4.41
CA ILE A 25 -2.12 -10.42 -4.33
C ILE A 25 -3.28 -10.79 -5.27
N ILE A 26 -4.34 -9.97 -5.30
CA ILE A 26 -5.48 -10.20 -6.22
C ILE A 26 -5.00 -10.14 -7.67
N GLY A 27 -4.14 -9.18 -7.99
CA GLY A 27 -3.59 -9.03 -9.33
C GLY A 27 -2.77 -10.22 -9.80
N GLU A 28 -1.94 -10.80 -8.92
CA GLU A 28 -1.19 -12.02 -9.24
C GLU A 28 -2.10 -13.22 -9.52
N ILE A 29 -3.19 -13.36 -8.74
CA ILE A 29 -4.18 -14.43 -8.93
C ILE A 29 -4.90 -14.25 -10.27
N GLU A 30 -5.34 -13.05 -10.60
CA GLU A 30 -6.02 -12.74 -11.87
C GLU A 30 -5.10 -12.91 -13.07
N THR A 31 -3.83 -12.52 -12.95
CA THR A 31 -2.81 -12.74 -13.99
C THR A 31 -2.65 -14.23 -14.27
N LEU A 32 -2.47 -15.03 -13.22
CA LEU A 32 -2.32 -16.48 -13.35
C LEU A 32 -3.60 -17.14 -13.89
N ALA A 33 -4.76 -16.72 -13.40
CA ALA A 33 -6.06 -17.22 -13.86
C ALA A 33 -6.32 -16.86 -15.33
N GLY A 34 -5.95 -15.65 -15.76
CA GLY A 34 -6.04 -15.20 -17.14
C GLY A 34 -5.19 -16.03 -18.07
N VAL A 35 -3.94 -16.32 -17.70
CA VAL A 35 -3.05 -17.21 -18.46
C VAL A 35 -3.62 -18.62 -18.56
N ILE A 36 -4.07 -19.20 -17.44
CA ILE A 36 -4.60 -20.58 -17.40
C ILE A 36 -5.88 -20.71 -18.23
N ASN A 37 -6.77 -19.71 -18.18
CA ASN A 37 -8.05 -19.73 -18.89
C ASN A 37 -7.97 -19.15 -20.31
N ALA A 38 -6.80 -18.69 -20.76
CA ALA A 38 -6.62 -17.92 -21.98
C ALA A 38 -7.55 -16.70 -22.08
N ASP A 39 -7.77 -16.04 -20.94
CA ASP A 39 -8.54 -14.81 -20.81
C ASP A 39 -7.59 -13.60 -20.74
N PRO A 40 -7.40 -12.86 -21.85
CA PRO A 40 -6.51 -11.71 -21.89
C PRO A 40 -7.03 -10.52 -21.08
N LEU A 41 -8.33 -10.46 -20.78
CA LEU A 41 -8.89 -9.40 -19.94
C LEU A 41 -8.53 -9.63 -18.48
N ALA A 42 -8.76 -10.85 -17.98
CA ALA A 42 -8.37 -11.22 -16.62
C ALA A 42 -6.85 -11.08 -16.41
N GLN A 43 -6.06 -11.41 -17.43
CA GLN A 43 -4.61 -11.20 -17.38
C GLN A 43 -4.26 -9.71 -17.25
N ALA A 44 -4.84 -8.85 -18.09
CA ALA A 44 -4.55 -7.41 -18.07
C ALA A 44 -5.06 -6.72 -16.78
N GLU A 45 -6.22 -7.14 -16.26
CA GLU A 45 -6.74 -6.69 -14.96
C GLU A 45 -5.80 -7.09 -13.83
N GLY A 46 -5.27 -8.32 -13.89
CA GLY A 46 -4.27 -8.80 -12.95
C GLY A 46 -2.99 -7.97 -12.95
N GLU A 47 -2.42 -7.72 -14.13
CA GLU A 47 -1.23 -6.89 -14.30
C GLU A 47 -1.44 -5.47 -13.74
N TYR A 48 -2.60 -4.87 -14.01
CA TYR A 48 -2.98 -3.56 -13.47
C TYR A 48 -3.09 -3.56 -11.94
N ASN A 49 -3.70 -4.58 -11.35
CA ASN A 49 -3.87 -4.67 -9.89
C ASN A 49 -2.53 -4.85 -9.17
N VAL A 50 -1.59 -5.60 -9.76
CA VAL A 50 -0.20 -5.68 -9.27
C VAL A 50 0.45 -4.29 -9.31
N GLU A 51 0.40 -3.59 -10.45
CA GLU A 51 1.04 -2.28 -10.60
C GLU A 51 0.47 -1.25 -9.62
N VAL A 52 -0.86 -1.19 -9.45
CA VAL A 52 -1.50 -0.27 -8.50
C VAL A 52 -1.13 -0.62 -7.06
N GLY A 53 -1.09 -1.91 -6.71
CA GLY A 53 -0.68 -2.37 -5.39
C GLY A 53 0.76 -1.94 -5.06
N THR A 54 1.69 -2.16 -5.99
CA THR A 54 3.09 -1.79 -5.83
C THR A 54 3.28 -0.28 -5.74
N ILE A 55 2.63 0.51 -6.60
CA ILE A 55 2.74 1.99 -6.54
C ILE A 55 2.22 2.52 -5.19
N ARG A 56 1.14 1.95 -4.65
CA ARG A 56 0.63 2.34 -3.33
C ARG A 56 1.63 2.04 -2.22
N GLU A 57 2.23 0.85 -2.24
CA GLU A 57 3.25 0.46 -1.26
C GLU A 57 4.48 1.38 -1.34
N GLU A 58 4.97 1.69 -2.54
CA GLU A 58 6.08 2.63 -2.75
C GLU A 58 5.78 4.04 -2.21
N ILE A 59 4.56 4.56 -2.46
CA ILE A 59 4.13 5.87 -1.95
C ILE A 59 4.09 5.86 -0.42
N GLU A 60 3.55 4.82 0.19
CA GLU A 60 3.47 4.71 1.64
C GLU A 60 4.83 4.59 2.30
N GLU A 61 5.74 3.79 1.73
CA GLU A 61 7.13 3.72 2.19
C GLU A 61 7.84 5.08 2.13
N ASP A 62 7.61 5.84 1.06
CA ASP A 62 8.22 7.16 0.89
C ASP A 62 7.62 8.20 1.84
N LEU A 63 6.34 8.08 2.19
CA LEU A 63 5.69 8.92 3.20
C LEU A 63 6.20 8.58 4.62
N GLU A 64 6.39 7.30 4.94
CA GLU A 64 6.95 6.88 6.23
C GLU A 64 8.39 7.36 6.41
N LYS A 65 9.22 7.28 5.36
CA LYS A 65 10.61 7.80 5.40
C LYS A 65 10.64 9.32 5.64
N GLN A 66 9.69 10.07 5.08
CA GLN A 66 9.58 11.52 5.30
C GLN A 66 9.17 11.86 6.73
N ASP A 67 8.23 11.11 7.33
CA ASP A 67 7.83 11.30 8.74
C ASP A 67 8.98 10.99 9.71
N GLU A 68 9.77 9.94 9.44
CA GLU A 68 10.97 9.60 10.23
C GLU A 68 12.08 10.68 10.13
N GLU A 69 12.24 11.34 8.99
CA GLU A 69 13.21 12.43 8.81
C GLU A 69 12.76 13.75 9.47
N GLU A 70 11.46 14.03 9.53
CA GLU A 70 10.90 15.25 10.14
C GLU A 70 10.84 15.15 11.69
N HIS A 71 10.76 13.94 12.23
CA HIS A 71 10.75 13.66 13.67
C HIS A 71 11.89 12.71 14.10
N PRO A 72 13.15 13.20 14.22
CA PRO A 72 14.23 12.38 14.72
C PRO A 72 13.93 11.97 16.17
N ALA A 73 13.73 10.67 16.37
CA ALA A 73 13.62 10.06 17.68
C ALA A 73 14.91 10.30 18.47
N GLY A 74 14.94 11.37 19.28
CA GLY A 74 16.05 11.63 20.20
C GLY A 74 16.49 13.08 20.33
N GLY A 75 15.57 14.01 20.53
CA GLY A 75 15.90 15.32 21.10
C GLY A 75 15.89 15.27 22.63
N SER A 76 16.97 14.79 23.25
CA SER A 76 17.24 15.09 24.67
C SER A 76 17.57 16.59 24.79
N TRP A 77 16.64 17.37 25.31
CA TRP A 77 16.92 18.68 25.91
C TRP A 77 16.71 18.60 27.43
#